data_AF-A0A800M9E5-F1
#
_entry.id   AF-A0A800M9E5-F1
#
_cell.length_a   1.000
_cell.length_b   1.000
_cell.length_c   1.000
_cell.angle_alpha   90.00
_cell.angle_beta   90.00
_cell.angle_gamma   90.00
#
_symmetry.space_group_name_H-M   'P 1'
#
loop_
_entity.id
_entity.type
_entity.pdbx_description
1 polymer ?
#
loop_
_entity_poly.entity_id
_entity_poly.type
_entity_poly.pdbx_seq_one_letter_code
_entity_poly.pdbx_strand_id
1 'polypeptide(L)'
;MSQSKEELPESQEVSSESPEGEETKANPFIPNPKAWWCPKCKAHRSDYDYSSYTSVSGGNSTTSEEYSCKVCKATMFNPAQTLPWMYGTVGFGAFLLAIGLLIGLFKGEFDFKNGGPEVTLILFAIFPPLIGLMQYTYMRKWFAWSSAQKKKSAEELEQEAMNAPSAPEGGSAEKTEP
;
A
#
# COMPACT_ATOMS: atom_id res chain seq x y z
N MET A 1 -76.08 34.94 -3.23
CA MET A 1 -75.31 33.85 -3.84
C MET A 1 -73.85 34.09 -3.50
N SER A 2 -73.38 33.48 -2.42
CA SER A 2 -72.03 33.72 -1.88
C SER A 2 -71.21 32.45 -2.08
N GLN A 3 -70.09 32.61 -2.79
CA GLN A 3 -69.13 31.57 -3.15
C GLN A 3 -68.58 30.88 -1.89
N SER A 4 -68.63 29.55 -1.87
CA SER A 4 -67.80 28.72 -0.99
C SER A 4 -66.46 28.51 -1.68
N LYS A 5 -65.38 28.95 -1.06
CA LYS A 5 -64.00 28.68 -1.48
C LYS A 5 -63.49 27.57 -0.56
N GLU A 6 -63.38 26.36 -1.10
CA GLU A 6 -62.64 25.26 -0.44
C GLU A 6 -61.15 25.62 -0.49
N GLU A 7 -60.53 25.73 0.69
CA GLU A 7 -59.07 25.77 0.83
C GLU A 7 -58.58 24.38 1.24
N LEU A 8 -57.72 23.81 0.40
CA LEU A 8 -57.02 22.53 0.57
C LEU A 8 -55.89 22.72 1.59
N PRO A 9 -55.67 21.81 2.56
CA PRO A 9 -54.51 21.92 3.44
C PRO A 9 -53.21 21.59 2.69
N GLU A 10 -52.28 22.52 2.79
CA GLU A 10 -50.90 22.50 2.30
C GLU A 10 -50.16 21.27 2.83
N SER A 11 -49.76 20.38 1.92
CA SER A 11 -48.92 19.23 2.22
C SER A 11 -47.57 19.73 2.73
N GLN A 12 -47.32 19.55 4.03
CA GLN A 12 -45.98 19.69 4.60
C GLN A 12 -45.08 18.64 3.95
N GLU A 13 -44.16 19.10 3.11
CA GLU A 13 -43.03 18.31 2.64
C GLU A 13 -42.17 17.96 3.87
N VAL A 14 -42.35 16.75 4.39
CA VAL A 14 -41.40 16.12 5.30
C VAL A 14 -40.12 15.90 4.51
N SER A 15 -39.24 16.90 4.59
CA SER A 15 -37.86 16.83 4.14
C SER A 15 -37.22 15.65 4.87
N SER A 16 -37.12 14.54 4.14
CA SER A 16 -36.42 13.34 4.58
C SER A 16 -34.94 13.64 4.40
N GLU A 17 -34.35 14.34 5.38
CA GLU A 17 -32.91 14.32 5.59
C GLU A 17 -32.54 12.87 5.94
N SER A 18 -32.22 12.12 4.89
CA SER A 18 -31.46 10.89 4.96
C SER A 18 -30.14 11.26 5.64
N PRO A 19 -29.79 10.72 6.82
CA PRO A 19 -28.46 10.93 7.35
C PRO A 19 -27.50 10.30 6.34
N GLU A 20 -26.73 11.16 5.68
CA GLU A 20 -25.64 10.78 4.80
C GLU A 20 -24.80 9.74 5.53
N GLY A 21 -24.63 8.60 4.86
CA GLY A 21 -24.07 7.40 5.44
C GLY A 21 -22.76 7.69 6.15
N GLU A 22 -22.74 7.35 7.43
CA GLU A 22 -21.54 6.88 8.08
C GLU A 22 -20.98 5.77 7.18
N GLU A 23 -20.00 6.10 6.33
CA GLU A 23 -19.26 5.10 5.56
C GLU A 23 -18.79 4.08 6.59
N THR A 24 -19.41 2.90 6.60
CA THR A 24 -19.07 1.83 7.52
C THR A 24 -17.61 1.50 7.27
N LYS A 25 -16.74 2.04 8.13
CA LYS A 25 -15.30 1.91 8.02
C LYS A 25 -15.00 0.43 7.93
N ALA A 26 -14.61 -0.03 6.74
CA ALA A 26 -14.41 -1.44 6.47
C ALA A 26 -13.48 -2.02 7.54
N ASN A 27 -13.88 -3.17 8.10
CA ASN A 27 -13.16 -3.77 9.23
C ASN A 27 -11.66 -3.91 8.89
N PRO A 28 -10.76 -3.25 9.65
CA PRO A 28 -9.34 -3.16 9.31
C PRO A 28 -8.60 -4.50 9.42
N PHE A 29 -9.22 -5.53 9.99
CA PHE A 29 -8.67 -6.87 10.12
C PHE A 29 -9.07 -7.81 8.98
N ILE A 30 -10.00 -7.40 8.11
CA ILE A 30 -10.34 -8.14 6.90
C ILE A 30 -9.23 -7.92 5.85
N PRO A 31 -8.55 -8.99 5.37
CA PRO A 31 -7.47 -8.82 4.41
C PRO A 31 -7.93 -8.24 3.07
N ASN A 32 -7.42 -7.06 2.72
CA ASN A 32 -7.59 -6.42 1.43
C ASN A 32 -6.23 -6.04 0.82
N PRO A 33 -5.75 -6.73 -0.23
CA PRO A 33 -4.44 -6.45 -0.80
C PRO A 33 -4.33 -5.05 -1.42
N LYS A 34 -5.44 -4.38 -1.73
CA LYS A 34 -5.44 -3.02 -2.30
C LYS A 34 -5.37 -1.92 -1.25
N ALA A 35 -5.56 -2.25 0.02
CA ALA A 35 -5.51 -1.29 1.11
C ALA A 35 -4.12 -1.23 1.75
N TRP A 36 -3.72 -0.05 2.23
CA TRP A 36 -2.48 0.12 2.99
C TRP A 36 -2.53 -0.69 4.28
N TRP A 37 -1.46 -1.43 4.55
CA TRP A 37 -1.35 -2.29 5.72
C TRP A 37 -0.16 -1.91 6.59
N CYS A 38 -0.39 -1.88 7.91
CA CYS A 38 0.65 -1.59 8.88
C CYS A 38 1.26 -2.90 9.44
N PRO A 39 2.57 -3.16 9.26
CA PRO A 39 3.20 -4.37 9.76
C PRO A 39 3.27 -4.49 11.28
N LYS A 40 3.31 -3.35 12.00
CA LYS A 40 3.34 -3.34 13.47
C LYS A 40 1.95 -3.56 14.06
N CYS A 41 0.96 -2.81 13.59
CA CYS A 41 -0.43 -2.94 14.05
C CYS A 41 -1.14 -4.19 13.52
N LYS A 42 -0.60 -4.81 12.47
CA LYS A 42 -1.21 -5.97 11.77
C LYS A 42 -2.68 -5.69 11.41
N ALA A 43 -2.92 -4.54 10.79
CA ALA A 43 -4.24 -4.10 10.39
C ALA A 43 -4.14 -3.12 9.22
N HIS A 44 -5.20 -3.03 8.44
CA HIS A 44 -5.40 -1.94 7.50
C HIS A 44 -5.71 -0.64 8.25
N ARG A 45 -5.24 0.48 7.71
CA ARG A 45 -5.54 1.80 8.25
C ARG A 45 -5.80 2.76 7.09
N SER A 46 -6.92 3.47 7.16
CA SER A 46 -7.20 4.63 6.30
C SER A 46 -6.60 5.92 6.90
N ASP A 47 -6.34 5.89 8.20
CA ASP A 47 -5.67 6.92 8.99
C ASP A 47 -4.14 6.76 8.92
N TYR A 48 -3.54 7.38 7.89
CA TYR A 48 -2.09 7.44 7.71
C TYR A 48 -1.61 8.89 7.54
N ASP A 49 -0.35 9.11 7.92
CA ASP A 49 0.40 10.31 7.60
C ASP A 49 1.06 10.11 6.25
N TYR A 50 0.89 11.08 5.35
CA TYR A 50 1.53 11.08 4.03
C TYR A 50 2.65 12.10 4.01
N SER A 51 3.81 11.68 3.53
CA SER A 51 4.94 12.57 3.25
C SER A 51 5.52 12.23 1.88
N SER A 52 5.76 13.26 1.06
CA SER A 52 6.47 13.12 -0.20
C SER A 52 7.75 13.92 -0.18
N TYR A 53 8.84 13.31 -0.65
CA TYR A 53 10.13 13.96 -0.79
C TYR A 53 10.54 13.92 -2.25
N THR A 54 10.89 15.08 -2.79
CA THR A 54 11.37 15.22 -4.17
C THR A 54 12.87 15.43 -4.12
N SER A 55 13.62 14.50 -4.68
CA SER A 55 15.05 14.67 -4.92
C SER A 55 15.29 15.06 -6.37
N VAL A 56 16.06 16.12 -6.61
CA VAL A 56 16.49 16.53 -7.95
C VAL A 56 17.97 16.22 -8.10
N SER A 57 18.32 15.41 -9.08
CA SER A 57 19.71 15.09 -9.40
C SER A 57 19.89 14.98 -10.91
N GLY A 58 20.88 15.69 -11.44
CA GLY A 58 21.26 15.60 -12.86
C GLY A 58 20.15 15.93 -13.87
N GLY A 59 19.20 16.81 -13.52
CA GLY A 59 18.07 17.18 -14.38
C GLY A 59 16.83 16.26 -14.30
N ASN A 60 16.90 15.16 -13.54
CA ASN A 60 15.75 14.32 -13.22
C ASN A 60 15.21 14.64 -11.83
N SER A 61 13.89 14.73 -11.70
CA SER A 61 13.19 14.74 -10.42
C SER A 61 12.64 13.36 -10.12
N THR A 62 12.89 12.87 -8.91
CA THR A 62 12.25 11.65 -8.39
C THR A 62 11.48 12.03 -7.15
N THR A 63 10.16 11.84 -7.21
CA THR A 63 9.28 11.96 -6.05
C THR A 63 9.15 10.58 -5.42
N SER A 64 9.46 10.49 -4.13
CA SER A 64 9.23 9.28 -3.36
C SER A 64 8.19 9.59 -2.28
N GLU A 65 7.23 8.68 -2.17
CA GLU A 65 6.06 8.80 -1.34
C GLU A 65 6.19 7.83 -0.17
N GLU A 66 5.91 8.32 1.04
CA GLU A 66 5.91 7.51 2.24
C GLU A 66 4.57 7.66 2.98
N TYR A 67 4.05 6.52 3.40
CA TYR A 67 2.80 6.38 4.12
C TYR A 67 3.10 5.77 5.49
N SER A 68 2.81 6.50 6.55
CA SER A 68 3.09 6.08 7.93
C SER A 68 1.81 5.90 8.74
N CYS A 69 1.74 4.85 9.54
CA CYS A 69 0.57 4.58 10.38
C CYS A 69 0.44 5.66 11.47
N LYS A 70 -0.73 6.31 11.59
CA LYS A 70 -0.94 7.36 12.62
C LYS A 70 -0.80 6.86 14.06
N VAL A 71 -1.17 5.60 14.30
CA VAL A 71 -1.15 4.99 15.65
C VAL A 71 0.26 4.67 16.12
N CYS A 72 1.07 4.00 15.28
CA CYS A 72 2.37 3.46 15.70
C CYS A 72 3.57 4.06 14.95
N LYS A 73 3.32 5.01 14.04
CA LYS A 73 4.32 5.69 13.19
C LYS A 73 5.22 4.75 12.38
N ALA A 74 4.75 3.54 12.11
CA ALA A 74 5.47 2.59 11.27
C ALA A 74 5.09 2.80 9.80
N THR A 75 6.07 2.70 8.91
CA THR A 75 5.85 2.70 7.47
C THR A 75 4.87 1.60 7.08
N MET A 76 3.87 1.99 6.31
CA MET A 76 2.85 1.12 5.74
C MET A 76 3.23 0.77 4.32
N PHE A 77 2.69 -0.33 3.80
CA PHE A 77 2.84 -0.67 2.40
C PHE A 77 1.53 -1.20 1.82
N ASN A 78 1.43 -1.15 0.49
CA ASN A 78 0.32 -1.68 -0.26
C ASN A 78 0.70 -3.05 -0.88
N PRO A 79 0.11 -4.17 -0.45
CA PRO A 79 0.46 -5.50 -0.95
C PRO A 79 0.25 -5.67 -2.47
N ALA A 80 -0.82 -5.10 -3.04
CA ALA A 80 -1.13 -5.20 -4.46
C ALA A 80 -0.13 -4.44 -5.33
N GLN A 81 0.43 -3.33 -4.83
CA GLN A 81 1.49 -2.61 -5.52
C GLN A 81 2.86 -3.26 -5.31
N THR A 82 3.15 -3.74 -4.10
CA THR A 82 4.46 -4.32 -3.76
C THR A 82 4.71 -5.66 -4.46
N LEU A 83 3.66 -6.48 -4.63
CA LEU A 83 3.81 -7.84 -5.17
C LEU A 83 4.34 -7.87 -6.63
N PRO A 84 3.82 -7.07 -7.58
CA PRO A 84 4.39 -6.98 -8.93
C PRO A 84 5.83 -6.48 -8.93
N TRP A 85 6.17 -5.49 -8.11
CA TRP A 85 7.55 -4.97 -8.00
C TRP A 85 8.52 -6.02 -7.46
N MET A 86 8.09 -6.79 -6.46
CA MET A 86 8.88 -7.87 -5.88
C MET A 86 9.21 -8.93 -6.95
N TYR A 87 8.19 -9.40 -7.69
CA TYR A 87 8.44 -10.37 -8.77
C TYR A 87 9.21 -9.77 -9.94
N GLY A 88 8.95 -8.51 -10.29
CA GLY A 88 9.63 -7.82 -11.38
C GLY A 88 11.12 -7.67 -11.11
N THR A 89 11.50 -7.24 -9.91
CA THR A 89 12.91 -7.06 -9.52
C THR A 89 13.66 -8.38 -9.41
N VAL A 90 13.05 -9.41 -8.79
CA VAL A 90 13.66 -10.76 -8.73
C VAL A 90 13.76 -11.38 -10.12
N GLY A 91 12.70 -11.31 -10.91
CA GLY A 91 12.65 -11.87 -12.26
C GLY A 91 13.63 -11.20 -13.21
N PHE A 92 13.76 -9.87 -13.14
CA PHE A 92 14.75 -9.12 -13.92
C PHE A 92 16.19 -9.54 -13.57
N GLY A 93 16.51 -9.69 -12.29
CA GLY A 93 17.82 -10.20 -11.88
C GLY A 93 18.09 -11.61 -12.40
N ALA A 94 17.12 -12.53 -12.26
CA ALA A 94 17.24 -13.89 -12.79
C ALA A 94 17.45 -13.92 -14.32
N PHE A 95 16.76 -13.03 -15.05
CA PHE A 95 16.90 -12.88 -16.48
C PHE A 95 18.31 -12.40 -16.89
N LEU A 96 18.83 -11.37 -16.22
CA LEU A 96 20.19 -10.88 -16.46
C LEU A 96 21.25 -11.95 -16.18
N LEU A 97 21.07 -12.70 -15.09
CA LEU A 97 21.94 -13.82 -14.75
C LEU A 97 21.93 -14.89 -15.85
N ALA A 98 20.74 -15.25 -16.34
CA ALA A 98 20.60 -16.23 -17.42
C ALA A 98 21.30 -15.77 -18.71
N ILE A 99 21.14 -14.50 -19.11
CA ILE A 99 21.82 -13.96 -20.29
C ILE A 99 23.34 -13.95 -20.09
N GLY A 100 23.83 -13.46 -18.96
CA GLY A 100 25.27 -13.41 -18.67
C GLY A 100 25.90 -14.80 -18.74
N LEU A 101 25.25 -15.81 -18.15
CA LEU A 101 25.68 -17.21 -18.23
C LEU A 101 25.65 -17.74 -19.66
N LEU A 102 24.58 -17.47 -20.44
CA LEU A 102 24.50 -17.90 -21.84
C LEU A 102 25.64 -17.32 -22.67
N ILE A 103 25.95 -16.03 -22.53
CA ILE A 103 27.05 -15.37 -23.27
C ILE A 103 28.40 -16.02 -22.92
N GLY A 104 28.67 -16.24 -21.63
CA GLY A 104 29.92 -16.89 -21.21
C GLY A 104 30.04 -18.33 -21.73
N LEU A 105 28.94 -19.09 -21.71
CA LEU A 105 28.89 -20.45 -22.26
C LEU A 105 29.12 -20.47 -23.78
N PHE A 106 28.53 -19.53 -24.53
CA PHE A 106 28.74 -19.42 -25.98
C PHE A 106 30.16 -18.99 -26.35
N LYS A 107 30.80 -18.16 -25.53
CA LYS A 107 32.20 -17.75 -25.71
C LYS A 107 33.19 -18.84 -25.30
N GLY A 108 32.79 -19.76 -24.42
CA GLY A 108 33.67 -20.79 -23.86
C GLY A 108 34.63 -20.29 -22.76
N GLU A 109 34.60 -19.00 -22.45
CA GLU A 109 35.39 -18.37 -21.38
C GLU A 109 34.63 -17.16 -20.82
N PHE A 110 34.86 -16.85 -19.54
CA PHE A 110 34.36 -15.64 -18.88
C PHE A 110 35.52 -14.65 -18.71
N ASP A 111 35.43 -13.47 -19.33
CA ASP A 111 36.46 -12.45 -19.24
C ASP A 111 36.34 -11.63 -17.94
N PHE A 112 36.80 -12.24 -16.84
CA PHE A 112 36.87 -11.56 -15.54
C PHE A 112 37.97 -10.50 -15.46
N LYS A 113 38.95 -10.53 -16.37
CA LYS A 113 40.10 -9.62 -16.31
C LYS A 113 39.77 -8.24 -16.87
N ASN A 114 39.07 -8.20 -18.00
CA ASN A 114 38.68 -6.94 -18.64
C ASN A 114 37.23 -6.55 -18.34
N GLY A 115 36.48 -7.39 -17.63
CA GLY A 115 35.08 -7.13 -17.30
C GLY A 115 34.18 -7.27 -18.51
N GLY A 116 34.20 -8.43 -19.16
CA GLY A 116 33.35 -8.73 -20.32
C GLY A 116 31.86 -8.51 -20.03
N PRO A 117 31.04 -8.34 -21.08
CA PRO A 117 29.60 -8.11 -20.94
C PRO A 117 28.91 -9.23 -20.13
N GLU A 118 29.38 -10.47 -20.25
CA GLU A 118 28.90 -11.60 -19.43
C GLU A 118 29.12 -11.39 -17.94
N VAL A 119 30.32 -10.97 -17.53
CA VAL A 119 30.67 -10.73 -16.12
C VAL A 119 29.91 -9.53 -15.58
N THR A 120 29.80 -8.46 -16.38
CA THR A 120 29.05 -7.25 -16.01
C THR A 120 27.57 -7.57 -15.76
N LEU A 121 26.94 -8.36 -16.63
CA LEU A 121 25.54 -8.78 -16.45
C LEU A 121 25.35 -9.66 -15.22
N ILE A 122 26.26 -10.60 -14.95
CA ILE A 122 26.22 -11.45 -13.75
C ILE A 122 26.34 -10.61 -12.48
N LEU A 123 27.26 -9.64 -12.45
CA LEU A 123 27.42 -8.75 -11.30
C LEU A 123 26.19 -7.85 -11.11
N PHE A 124 25.67 -7.28 -12.21
CA PHE A 124 24.48 -6.43 -12.15
C PHE A 124 23.22 -7.20 -11.77
N ALA A 125 23.16 -8.51 -12.08
CA ALA A 125 22.05 -9.39 -11.69
C ALA A 125 21.89 -9.54 -10.17
N ILE A 126 22.90 -9.18 -9.37
CA ILE A 126 22.84 -9.28 -7.90
C ILE A 126 21.96 -8.18 -7.30
N PHE A 127 22.01 -6.97 -7.85
CA PHE A 127 21.38 -5.80 -7.23
C PHE A 127 19.83 -5.83 -7.23
N PRO A 128 19.15 -6.11 -8.35
CA PRO A 128 17.68 -6.12 -8.38
C PRO A 128 17.04 -7.16 -7.43
N PRO A 129 17.52 -8.41 -7.33
CA PRO A 129 17.01 -9.39 -6.38
C PRO A 129 17.16 -8.98 -4.91
N LEU A 130 18.17 -8.17 -4.54
CA LEU A 130 18.29 -7.67 -3.17
C LEU A 130 17.13 -6.75 -2.80
N ILE A 131 16.70 -5.88 -3.73
CA ILE A 131 15.52 -5.03 -3.55
C ILE A 131 14.27 -5.90 -3.42
N GLY A 132 14.11 -6.89 -4.29
CA GLY A 132 13.00 -7.84 -4.23
C GLY A 132 12.96 -8.63 -2.93
N LEU A 133 14.12 -9.05 -2.40
CA LEU A 133 14.22 -9.78 -1.14
C LEU A 133 13.81 -8.91 0.05
N MET A 134 14.18 -7.63 0.06
CA MET A 134 13.73 -6.69 1.08
C MET A 134 12.20 -6.58 1.07
N GLN A 135 11.57 -6.41 -0.10
CA GLN A 135 10.12 -6.37 -0.25
C GLN A 135 9.44 -7.69 0.17
N TYR A 136 10.08 -8.83 -0.12
CA TYR A 136 9.60 -10.15 0.28
C TYR A 136 9.46 -10.29 1.80
N THR A 137 10.34 -9.66 2.60
CA THR A 137 10.23 -9.72 4.07
C THR A 137 8.90 -9.13 4.58
N TYR A 138 8.43 -8.04 3.96
CA TYR A 138 7.16 -7.39 4.28
C TYR A 138 5.98 -8.21 3.75
N MET A 139 6.07 -8.68 2.51
CA MET A 139 5.04 -9.52 1.91
C MET A 139 4.84 -10.83 2.67
N ARG A 140 5.91 -11.45 3.20
CA ARG A 140 5.82 -12.66 4.04
C ARG A 140 5.02 -12.40 5.31
N LYS A 141 5.23 -11.26 5.98
CA LYS A 141 4.45 -10.87 7.17
C LYS A 141 2.98 -10.69 6.82
N TRP A 142 2.70 -10.02 5.70
CA TRP A 142 1.35 -9.85 5.17
C TRP A 142 0.66 -11.18 4.85
N PHE A 143 1.34 -12.12 4.17
CA PHE A 143 0.77 -13.42 3.85
C PHE A 143 0.46 -14.25 5.10
N ALA A 144 1.37 -14.27 6.08
CA ALA A 144 1.14 -14.95 7.34
C ALA A 144 -0.07 -14.36 8.09
N TRP A 145 -0.15 -13.03 8.17
CA TRP A 145 -1.27 -12.34 8.79
C TRP A 145 -2.58 -12.58 8.04
N SER A 146 -2.61 -12.38 6.72
CA SER A 146 -3.83 -12.53 5.93
C SER A 146 -4.35 -13.97 5.92
N SER A 147 -3.46 -14.95 5.94
CA SER A 147 -3.84 -16.36 6.10
C SER A 147 -4.46 -16.62 7.48
N ALA A 148 -3.90 -16.03 8.54
CA ALA A 148 -4.47 -16.15 9.88
C ALA A 148 -5.85 -15.49 9.98
N GLN A 149 -6.03 -14.29 9.41
CA GLN A 149 -7.31 -13.58 9.44
C GLN A 149 -8.39 -14.29 8.62
N LYS A 150 -8.04 -14.91 7.48
CA LYS A 150 -8.99 -15.71 6.68
C LYS A 150 -9.52 -16.95 7.40
N LYS A 151 -8.88 -17.38 8.50
CA LYS A 151 -9.32 -18.54 9.30
C LYS A 151 -10.27 -18.15 10.43
N LYS A 152 -10.41 -16.86 10.74
CA LYS A 152 -11.26 -16.38 11.82
C LYS A 152 -12.71 -16.24 11.37
N SER A 153 -13.64 -16.30 12.32
CA SER A 153 -15.04 -15.99 12.06
C SER A 153 -15.25 -14.48 11.87
N ALA A 154 -16.37 -14.09 11.28
CA ALA A 154 -16.72 -12.67 11.16
C ALA A 154 -16.85 -12.00 12.54
N GLU A 155 -17.42 -12.71 13.52
CA GLU A 155 -17.58 -12.24 14.91
C GLU A 155 -16.24 -11.98 15.59
N GLU A 156 -15.26 -12.88 15.42
CA GLU A 156 -13.91 -12.69 15.95
C GLU A 156 -13.22 -11.47 15.32
N LEU A 157 -13.40 -11.26 14.01
CA LEU A 157 -12.86 -10.10 13.31
C LEU A 157 -13.52 -8.80 13.75
N GLU A 158 -14.84 -8.80 13.99
CA GLU A 158 -15.57 -7.64 14.52
C GLU A 158 -15.12 -7.32 15.94
N GLN A 159 -14.93 -8.33 16.78
CA GLN A 159 -14.40 -8.14 18.12
C GLN A 159 -12.97 -7.57 18.10
N GLU A 160 -12.12 -8.00 17.18
CA GLU A 160 -10.79 -7.39 16.99
C GLU A 160 -10.88 -5.93 16.54
N ALA A 161 -11.84 -5.60 15.67
CA ALA A 161 -12.07 -4.23 15.23
C ALA A 161 -12.53 -3.32 16.38
N MET A 162 -13.44 -3.79 17.23
CA MET A 162 -13.93 -3.04 18.40
C MET A 162 -12.84 -2.77 19.43
N ASN A 163 -11.89 -3.70 19.59
CA ASN A 163 -10.79 -3.58 20.56
C ASN A 163 -9.54 -2.88 19.99
N ALA A 164 -9.57 -2.46 18.72
CA ALA A 164 -8.41 -1.89 18.08
C ALA A 164 -8.12 -0.46 18.57
N PRO A 165 -6.84 -0.11 18.77
CA PRO A 165 -6.48 1.25 19.12
C PRO A 165 -6.88 2.23 17.99
N SER A 166 -7.59 3.29 18.34
CA SER A 166 -7.89 4.41 17.45
C SER A 166 -6.68 5.35 17.33
N ALA A 167 -6.58 6.08 16.23
CA ALA A 167 -5.61 7.17 16.15
C ALA A 167 -6.03 8.30 17.11
N PRO A 168 -5.07 8.98 17.75
CA PRO A 168 -5.37 10.17 18.52
C PRO A 168 -6.01 11.23 17.61
N GLU A 169 -7.20 11.71 17.98
CA GLU A 169 -7.83 12.85 17.34
C GLU A 169 -7.09 14.12 17.79
N GLY A 170 -6.26 14.70 16.94
CA GLY A 170 -5.62 15.98 17.27
C GLY A 170 -4.23 16.14 16.68
N GLY A 171 -4.15 17.00 15.66
CA GLY A 171 -2.90 17.41 15.02
C GLY A 171 -3.19 18.08 13.68
N SER A 172 -4.14 19.01 13.65
CA SER A 172 -4.23 19.99 12.57
C SER A 172 -2.88 20.68 12.48
N ALA A 173 -2.15 20.42 11.39
CA ALA A 173 -0.90 21.08 11.10
C ALA A 173 -1.13 22.60 11.14
N GLU A 174 -0.53 23.24 12.13
CA GLU A 174 -0.32 24.67 12.16
C GLU A 174 0.43 25.04 10.88
N LYS A 175 -0.27 25.74 10.01
CA LYS A 175 0.23 26.21 8.73
C LYS A 175 1.24 27.32 9.00
N THR A 176 2.51 26.97 9.20
CA THR A 176 3.59 27.96 9.17
C THR A 176 3.91 28.22 7.69
N GLU A 177 3.23 29.20 7.11
CA GLU A 177 3.69 29.87 5.89
C GLU A 177 4.85 30.84 6.24
N PRO A 178 5.71 31.18 5.26
CA PRO A 178 7.10 31.63 5.46
C PRO A 178 7.28 33.02 6.08
#